data_AF-A0A2J7PVV4-F1
#
_entry.id   AF-A0A2J7PVV4-F1
#
_cell.length_a   1.000
_cell.length_b   1.000
_cell.length_c   1.000
_cell.angle_alpha   90.00
_cell.angle_beta   90.00
_cell.angle_gamma   90.00
#
_symmetry.space_group_name_H-M   'P 1'
#
loop_
_entity.id
_entity.type
_entity.pdbx_description
1 polymer ?
#
loop_
_entity_poly.entity_id
_entity_poly.type
_entity_poly.pdbx_seq_one_letter_code
_entity_poly.pdbx_strand_id
1 'polypeptide(L)'
;MAFFKWHFLLLEVLTIFAIVTLESFTLGSSDCFNGGPSPTYCSNDSVSCSCQLPYSNSCMVVSFLPSDCAKWTFNVGGFSPSLGSLVLKNWPSVVSSYQYSVFNVTFTDIKWTSLRFRFEQHGYYSKHFCREFHVSSEYNIPELFYDCRWTKSEYEGTPFTFEYEAQNAQHTEARRYVMKLPFYANIGQGTELKNWISFLYVDVSELPLLTAKWQQAPSHFGVQKYRLQVFRRGEDSEINLEASEVVQGNNEGHELSFSFDTFPASGDYHFEVCILSDNCTNGVCQVSRSPDVPVRGFITRTLIAAVIGCVILIPLFLFVLWMWKRQFKPLTGDVKLPVVLIIYSPSQASHIKSVVALTEYLRNHCFVEALLDQLDIPDSETKDPFMWCNEAFSRADFVMVVSSPPKCCSQEGIFRNVDVVALRFFKEQFSKQKIKGALCLAT
;
A
#
# COMPACT_ATOMS: atom_id res chain seq x y z
N MET A 1 9.48 -0.24 44.03
CA MET A 1 8.05 0.07 44.13
C MET A 1 7.70 1.07 43.03
N ALA A 2 7.41 0.57 41.82
CA ALA A 2 6.87 1.27 40.63
C ALA A 2 7.26 0.47 39.37
N PHE A 3 6.85 -0.79 39.30
CA PHE A 3 7.02 -1.68 38.14
C PHE A 3 6.02 -2.81 38.31
N PHE A 4 4.72 -2.54 38.26
CA PHE A 4 3.64 -3.54 38.18
C PHE A 4 2.28 -2.82 38.18
N LYS A 5 2.01 -2.10 37.10
CA LYS A 5 0.68 -1.56 36.79
C LYS A 5 0.76 -1.06 35.37
N TRP A 6 0.59 -1.95 34.39
CA TRP A 6 0.27 -1.62 32.99
C TRP A 6 -0.03 -2.89 32.15
N HIS A 7 -0.54 -3.96 32.77
CA HIS A 7 -0.85 -5.22 32.08
C HIS A 7 -2.25 -5.77 32.35
N PHE A 8 -3.18 -4.94 32.81
CA PHE A 8 -4.52 -5.39 33.23
C PHE A 8 -5.67 -4.65 32.52
N LEU A 9 -5.47 -4.25 31.28
CA LEU A 9 -6.50 -3.53 30.49
C LEU A 9 -6.59 -4.01 29.03
N LEU A 10 -6.06 -5.21 28.74
CA LEU A 10 -6.04 -5.78 27.39
C LEU A 10 -6.72 -7.17 27.32
N LEU A 11 -7.58 -7.50 28.28
CA LEU A 11 -8.19 -8.84 28.36
C LEU A 11 -9.68 -8.82 28.77
N GLU A 12 -10.47 -7.88 28.26
CA GLU A 12 -11.94 -7.88 28.42
C GLU A 12 -12.69 -7.33 27.18
N VAL A 13 -12.33 -7.76 25.96
CA VAL A 13 -13.17 -7.50 24.76
C VAL A 13 -13.28 -8.74 23.86
N LEU A 14 -13.27 -9.93 24.45
CA LEU A 14 -13.50 -11.19 23.76
C LEU A 14 -14.52 -12.00 24.56
N THR A 15 -15.81 -11.77 24.30
CA THR A 15 -16.92 -12.75 24.37
C THR A 15 -18.26 -12.02 24.30
N ILE A 16 -18.88 -11.94 23.12
CA ILE A 16 -20.35 -12.03 23.02
C ILE A 16 -20.63 -12.92 21.81
N PHE A 17 -20.83 -14.21 22.09
CA PHE A 17 -21.35 -15.20 21.17
C PHE A 17 -22.88 -15.16 21.19
N ALA A 18 -23.42 -15.35 19.99
CA ALA A 18 -24.78 -15.62 19.57
C ALA A 18 -25.74 -16.24 20.61
N ILE A 19 -26.93 -15.64 20.70
CA ILE A 19 -28.20 -16.36 20.89
C ILE A 19 -29.21 -15.72 19.93
N VAL A 20 -29.45 -16.37 18.79
CA VAL A 20 -30.64 -16.12 17.97
C VAL A 20 -31.54 -17.33 18.12
N THR A 21 -32.71 -17.06 18.70
CA THR A 21 -33.79 -18.00 18.91
C THR A 21 -34.37 -18.45 17.57
N LEU A 22 -34.42 -19.75 17.37
CA LEU A 22 -35.24 -20.42 16.36
C LEU A 22 -36.72 -20.13 16.65
N GLU A 23 -37.33 -19.24 15.87
CA GLU A 23 -38.78 -19.22 15.70
C GLU A 23 -39.12 -19.97 14.41
N SER A 24 -39.84 -21.05 14.62
CA SER A 24 -40.42 -21.95 13.62
C SER A 24 -41.34 -21.18 12.66
N PHE A 25 -40.91 -21.04 11.40
CA PHE A 25 -41.80 -20.64 10.31
C PHE A 25 -42.53 -21.86 9.76
N THR A 26 -43.85 -21.76 9.78
CA THR A 26 -44.79 -22.70 9.21
C THR A 26 -44.56 -22.88 7.71
N LEU A 27 -44.42 -24.13 7.27
CA LEU A 27 -44.44 -24.56 5.88
C LEU A 27 -45.72 -24.06 5.19
N GLY A 28 -45.59 -23.03 4.37
CA GLY A 28 -46.59 -22.66 3.37
C GLY A 28 -46.40 -23.53 2.13
N SER A 29 -47.43 -24.27 1.75
CA SER A 29 -47.47 -25.13 0.57
C SER A 29 -47.26 -24.33 -0.71
N SER A 30 -46.45 -24.88 -1.61
CA SER A 30 -46.12 -24.33 -2.93
C SER A 30 -47.25 -24.58 -3.94
N ASP A 31 -48.13 -23.59 -4.13
CA ASP A 31 -48.95 -23.50 -5.35
C ASP A 31 -48.14 -22.73 -6.42
N CYS A 32 -47.47 -23.46 -7.32
CA CYS A 32 -46.94 -22.88 -8.56
C CYS A 32 -48.17 -22.43 -9.39
N PHE A 33 -48.30 -21.13 -9.65
CA PHE A 33 -49.41 -20.42 -10.31
C PHE A 33 -50.61 -20.06 -9.43
N ASN A 34 -50.49 -18.91 -8.74
CA ASN A 34 -51.63 -17.99 -8.57
C ASN A 34 -51.22 -16.60 -9.07
N GLY A 35 -51.57 -16.31 -10.32
CA GLY A 35 -51.49 -14.97 -10.88
C GLY A 35 -52.60 -14.09 -10.29
N GLY A 36 -52.28 -13.36 -9.22
CA GLY A 36 -53.09 -12.22 -8.76
C GLY A 36 -52.61 -10.92 -9.43
N PRO A 37 -53.52 -10.01 -9.83
CA PRO A 37 -53.13 -8.76 -10.44
C PRO A 37 -52.72 -7.77 -9.34
N SER A 38 -51.43 -7.44 -9.27
CA SER A 38 -50.91 -6.06 -9.22
C SER A 38 -49.43 -6.04 -8.83
N PRO A 39 -48.48 -6.18 -9.78
CA PRO A 39 -47.09 -5.85 -9.48
C PRO A 39 -46.92 -4.35 -9.41
N THR A 40 -46.31 -3.84 -8.35
CA THR A 40 -45.97 -2.41 -8.22
C THR A 40 -44.46 -2.17 -8.27
N TYR A 41 -43.63 -3.18 -8.01
CA TYR A 41 -42.16 -3.09 -8.00
C TYR A 41 -41.51 -4.49 -7.92
N CYS A 42 -40.92 -5.01 -9.00
CA CYS A 42 -40.19 -6.30 -9.03
C CYS A 42 -40.92 -7.54 -8.45
N SER A 43 -42.26 -7.54 -8.39
CA SER A 43 -42.99 -8.63 -7.73
C SER A 43 -43.22 -9.77 -8.70
N ASN A 44 -42.50 -10.86 -8.48
CA ASN A 44 -42.76 -12.13 -9.15
C ASN A 44 -42.58 -13.26 -8.17
N ASP A 45 -43.51 -13.35 -7.21
CA ASP A 45 -43.51 -14.40 -6.19
C ASP A 45 -43.87 -15.78 -6.78
N SER A 46 -44.21 -15.83 -8.07
CA SER A 46 -44.56 -17.05 -8.80
C SER A 46 -43.36 -17.87 -9.28
N VAL A 47 -42.13 -17.36 -9.17
CA VAL A 47 -40.91 -18.10 -9.53
C VAL A 47 -40.25 -18.63 -8.26
N SER A 48 -40.83 -19.67 -7.66
CA SER A 48 -40.06 -20.43 -6.68
C SER A 48 -38.98 -21.20 -7.44
N CYS A 49 -37.77 -21.19 -6.88
CA CYS A 49 -36.66 -22.04 -7.31
C CYS A 49 -37.08 -23.52 -7.52
N SER A 50 -38.03 -23.98 -6.70
CA SER A 50 -38.60 -25.32 -6.79
C SER A 50 -39.43 -25.58 -8.06
N CYS A 51 -39.95 -24.56 -8.76
CA CYS A 51 -40.57 -24.74 -10.07
C CYS A 51 -39.52 -24.74 -11.21
N GLN A 52 -38.25 -24.34 -10.96
CA GLN A 52 -37.15 -24.40 -11.94
C GLN A 52 -36.33 -25.69 -11.85
N LEU A 53 -36.25 -26.28 -10.66
CA LEU A 53 -35.47 -27.48 -10.40
C LEU A 53 -36.38 -28.73 -10.30
N PRO A 54 -35.89 -29.90 -10.74
CA PRO A 54 -36.67 -31.14 -10.66
C PRO A 54 -36.90 -31.63 -9.22
N TYR A 55 -36.16 -31.11 -8.24
CA TYR A 55 -36.21 -31.53 -6.84
C TYR A 55 -36.77 -30.40 -5.96
N SER A 56 -37.94 -30.62 -5.37
CA SER A 56 -38.68 -29.60 -4.59
C SER A 56 -37.91 -29.00 -3.42
N ASN A 57 -36.94 -29.74 -2.85
CA ASN A 57 -36.19 -29.34 -1.65
C ASN A 57 -34.76 -28.84 -1.97
N SER A 58 -34.41 -28.73 -3.25
CA SER A 58 -33.03 -28.39 -3.67
C SER A 58 -32.73 -26.88 -3.63
N CYS A 59 -33.76 -26.03 -3.72
CA CYS A 59 -33.60 -24.59 -3.60
C CYS A 59 -34.85 -23.92 -2.99
N MET A 60 -34.63 -22.93 -2.13
CA MET A 60 -35.65 -22.08 -1.52
C MET A 60 -35.35 -20.61 -1.83
N VAL A 61 -36.40 -19.83 -2.09
CA VAL A 61 -36.31 -18.37 -2.24
C VAL A 61 -37.10 -17.71 -1.13
N VAL A 62 -36.46 -16.83 -0.38
CA VAL A 62 -37.05 -16.07 0.73
C VAL A 62 -37.23 -14.61 0.29
N SER A 63 -38.41 -14.07 0.56
CA SER A 63 -38.73 -12.65 0.32
C SER A 63 -38.64 -11.84 1.60
N PHE A 64 -38.10 -10.62 1.50
CA PHE A 64 -37.99 -9.70 2.63
C PHE A 64 -38.79 -8.43 2.40
N LEU A 65 -39.29 -7.84 3.49
CA LEU A 65 -39.96 -6.54 3.47
C LEU A 65 -38.96 -5.44 3.07
N PRO A 66 -39.39 -4.38 2.35
CA PRO A 66 -38.51 -3.27 1.95
C PRO A 66 -37.76 -2.63 3.12
N SER A 67 -38.38 -2.54 4.30
CA SER A 67 -37.76 -2.00 5.52
C SER A 67 -36.60 -2.84 6.05
N ASP A 68 -36.66 -4.16 5.91
CA ASP A 68 -35.61 -5.07 6.35
C ASP A 68 -34.51 -5.20 5.29
N CYS A 69 -34.92 -5.20 4.03
CA CYS A 69 -34.04 -5.11 2.86
C CYS A 69 -33.13 -3.87 2.90
N ALA A 70 -33.66 -2.73 3.33
CA ALA A 70 -32.89 -1.49 3.49
C ALA A 70 -31.74 -1.61 4.52
N LYS A 71 -31.86 -2.49 5.51
CA LYS A 71 -30.85 -2.69 6.55
C LYS A 71 -29.69 -3.58 6.09
N TRP A 72 -29.81 -4.24 4.94
CA TRP A 72 -28.77 -5.13 4.45
C TRP A 72 -27.51 -4.35 4.06
N THR A 73 -26.37 -4.89 4.47
CA THR A 73 -25.05 -4.42 4.07
C THR A 73 -24.38 -5.48 3.20
N PHE A 74 -23.78 -5.01 2.10
CA PHE A 74 -23.01 -5.81 1.16
C PHE A 74 -21.56 -5.38 1.29
N ASN A 75 -20.68 -6.30 1.67
CA ASN A 75 -19.25 -6.03 1.83
C ASN A 75 -18.56 -6.09 0.47
N VAL A 76 -18.86 -5.12 -0.39
CA VAL A 76 -18.32 -5.02 -1.74
C VAL A 76 -16.85 -4.57 -1.67
N GLY A 77 -15.97 -5.37 -2.24
CA GLY A 77 -14.52 -5.13 -2.27
C GLY A 77 -13.73 -6.22 -1.56
N GLY A 78 -12.64 -6.67 -2.19
CA GLY A 78 -11.79 -7.75 -1.70
C GLY A 78 -11.52 -8.80 -2.77
N PHE A 79 -10.37 -9.48 -2.67
CA PHE A 79 -10.07 -10.64 -3.52
C PHE A 79 -10.81 -11.85 -2.95
N SER A 80 -12.03 -12.08 -3.43
CA SER A 80 -12.77 -13.33 -3.17
C SER A 80 -12.80 -14.18 -4.43
N PRO A 81 -12.66 -15.51 -4.32
CA PRO A 81 -12.85 -16.38 -5.46
C PRO A 81 -14.30 -16.27 -5.97
N SER A 82 -14.49 -16.30 -7.29
CA SER A 82 -15.83 -16.30 -7.89
C SER A 82 -16.58 -17.57 -7.47
N LEU A 83 -17.76 -17.37 -6.89
CA LEU A 83 -18.68 -18.42 -6.44
C LEU A 83 -19.78 -18.72 -7.46
N GLY A 84 -19.73 -18.08 -8.63
CA GLY A 84 -20.64 -18.29 -9.74
C GLY A 84 -20.56 -17.14 -10.74
N SER A 85 -21.17 -17.35 -11.89
CA SER A 85 -21.25 -16.36 -12.97
C SER A 85 -22.64 -15.72 -12.96
N LEU A 86 -22.69 -14.38 -12.94
CA LEU A 86 -23.92 -13.60 -13.04
C LEU A 86 -24.02 -12.95 -14.42
N VAL A 87 -25.19 -13.09 -15.04
CA VAL A 87 -25.55 -12.34 -16.26
C VAL A 87 -26.89 -11.63 -16.03
N LEU A 88 -26.91 -10.33 -16.32
CA LEU A 88 -28.11 -9.52 -16.25
C LEU A 88 -28.67 -9.33 -17.66
N LYS A 89 -29.90 -9.80 -17.88
CA LYS A 89 -30.58 -9.72 -19.18
C LYS A 89 -31.85 -8.91 -19.05
N ASN A 90 -32.27 -8.36 -20.17
CA ASN A 90 -33.56 -7.69 -20.25
C ASN A 90 -34.30 -8.08 -21.51
N TRP A 91 -35.62 -8.31 -21.38
CA TRP A 91 -36.49 -8.67 -22.50
C TRP A 91 -37.90 -8.10 -22.36
N PRO A 92 -38.59 -7.89 -23.49
CA PRO A 92 -39.98 -7.47 -23.46
C PRO A 92 -40.89 -8.60 -22.99
N SER A 93 -41.91 -8.28 -22.20
CA SER A 93 -43.01 -9.20 -21.89
C SER A 93 -44.35 -8.53 -22.08
N VAL A 94 -45.33 -9.33 -22.52
CA VAL A 94 -46.72 -8.92 -22.68
C VAL A 94 -47.59 -9.88 -21.89
N VAL A 95 -48.23 -9.40 -20.82
CA VAL A 95 -49.17 -10.18 -20.01
C VAL A 95 -50.47 -9.42 -19.89
N SER A 96 -51.57 -10.05 -20.31
CA SER A 96 -52.92 -9.49 -20.23
C SER A 96 -53.02 -8.07 -20.83
N SER A 97 -52.39 -7.87 -22.00
CA SER A 97 -52.29 -6.59 -22.71
C SER A 97 -51.41 -5.51 -22.07
N TYR A 98 -50.77 -5.78 -20.92
CA TYR A 98 -49.76 -4.89 -20.35
C TYR A 98 -48.38 -5.21 -20.93
N GLN A 99 -47.70 -4.17 -21.39
CA GLN A 99 -46.36 -4.22 -21.92
C GLN A 99 -45.38 -3.72 -20.87
N TYR A 100 -44.34 -4.50 -20.59
CA TYR A 100 -43.32 -4.12 -19.63
C TYR A 100 -41.98 -4.79 -19.91
N SER A 101 -40.91 -4.12 -19.49
CA SER A 101 -39.56 -4.70 -19.45
C SER A 101 -39.45 -5.69 -18.30
N VAL A 102 -38.93 -6.88 -18.60
CA VAL A 102 -38.59 -7.90 -17.60
C VAL A 102 -37.09 -7.97 -17.47
N PHE A 103 -36.64 -7.77 -16.25
CA PHE A 103 -35.25 -7.88 -15.88
C PHE A 103 -34.98 -9.27 -15.34
N ASN A 104 -34.05 -9.97 -15.95
CA ASN A 104 -33.69 -11.32 -15.57
C ASN A 104 -32.29 -11.37 -14.98
N VAL A 105 -32.22 -11.95 -13.79
CA VAL A 105 -30.98 -12.24 -13.09
C VAL A 105 -30.69 -13.72 -13.30
N THR A 106 -29.74 -14.06 -14.18
CA THR A 106 -29.31 -15.45 -14.39
C THR A 106 -28.02 -15.71 -13.62
N PHE A 107 -28.00 -16.77 -12.84
CA PHE A 107 -26.83 -17.33 -12.18
C PHE A 107 -26.45 -18.66 -12.84
N THR A 108 -25.17 -18.82 -13.17
CA THR A 108 -24.59 -20.04 -13.75
C THR A 108 -23.34 -20.43 -12.97
N ASP A 109 -22.85 -21.65 -13.17
CA ASP A 109 -21.65 -22.18 -12.49
C ASP A 109 -21.72 -22.05 -10.95
N ILE A 110 -22.90 -22.33 -10.39
CA ILE A 110 -23.24 -22.05 -8.99
C ILE A 110 -22.38 -22.91 -8.03
N LYS A 111 -21.59 -22.24 -7.19
CA LYS A 111 -20.75 -22.86 -6.12
C LYS A 111 -21.09 -22.34 -4.72
N TRP A 112 -22.05 -21.42 -4.62
CA TRP A 112 -22.56 -20.87 -3.37
C TRP A 112 -23.69 -21.74 -2.81
N THR A 113 -23.91 -21.67 -1.49
CA THR A 113 -25.02 -22.31 -0.77
C THR A 113 -26.09 -21.31 -0.36
N SER A 114 -25.72 -20.05 -0.18
CA SER A 114 -26.65 -18.93 -0.01
C SER A 114 -26.28 -17.79 -0.95
N LEU A 115 -27.28 -17.14 -1.53
CA LEU A 115 -27.10 -15.90 -2.28
C LEU A 115 -28.22 -14.94 -1.94
N ARG A 116 -27.88 -13.76 -1.46
CA ARG A 116 -28.83 -12.69 -1.23
C ARG A 116 -28.57 -11.54 -2.19
N PHE A 117 -29.61 -10.92 -2.71
CA PHE A 117 -29.48 -9.78 -3.61
C PHE A 117 -30.47 -8.66 -3.28
N ARG A 118 -30.13 -7.44 -3.71
CA ARG A 118 -30.93 -6.24 -3.56
C ARG A 118 -30.99 -5.43 -4.85
N PHE A 119 -32.18 -4.94 -5.19
CA PHE A 119 -32.37 -3.80 -6.09
C PHE A 119 -32.70 -2.54 -5.32
N GLU A 120 -32.04 -1.45 -5.65
CA GLU A 120 -32.25 -0.12 -5.07
C GLU A 120 -32.40 0.93 -6.17
N GLN A 121 -33.49 1.69 -6.13
CA GLN A 121 -33.68 2.82 -7.02
C GLN A 121 -32.90 4.04 -6.50
N HIS A 122 -32.08 4.67 -7.34
CA HIS A 122 -31.37 5.89 -6.97
C HIS A 122 -32.35 7.03 -6.65
N GLY A 123 -32.08 7.75 -5.55
CA GLY A 123 -32.87 8.91 -5.11
C GLY A 123 -34.11 8.57 -4.28
N TYR A 124 -34.41 7.29 -4.01
CA TYR A 124 -35.58 6.87 -3.22
C TYR A 124 -35.20 5.84 -2.13
N TYR A 125 -35.03 6.32 -0.89
CA TYR A 125 -34.68 5.50 0.29
C TYR A 125 -35.71 4.42 0.69
N SER A 126 -36.90 4.41 0.09
CA SER A 126 -37.96 3.44 0.42
C SER A 126 -38.16 2.38 -0.65
N LYS A 127 -37.44 2.46 -1.77
CA LYS A 127 -37.62 1.55 -2.91
C LYS A 127 -36.49 0.54 -2.96
N HIS A 128 -36.55 -0.41 -2.04
CA HIS A 128 -35.66 -1.56 -1.98
C HIS A 128 -36.43 -2.85 -2.21
N PHE A 129 -35.83 -3.78 -2.94
CA PHE A 129 -36.36 -5.12 -3.15
C PHE A 129 -35.25 -6.12 -2.91
N CYS A 130 -35.50 -7.12 -2.07
CA CYS A 130 -34.53 -8.14 -1.71
C CYS A 130 -35.10 -9.55 -1.83
N ARG A 131 -34.24 -10.48 -2.22
CA ARG A 131 -34.50 -11.92 -2.16
C ARG A 131 -33.24 -12.63 -1.68
N GLU A 132 -33.45 -13.79 -1.05
CA GLU A 132 -32.38 -14.70 -0.66
C GLU A 132 -32.67 -16.09 -1.20
N PHE A 133 -31.67 -16.67 -1.86
CA PHE A 133 -31.64 -18.04 -2.33
C PHE A 133 -30.89 -18.90 -1.32
N HIS A 134 -31.46 -20.03 -0.96
CA HIS A 134 -30.78 -21.11 -0.27
C HIS A 134 -30.78 -22.33 -1.19
N VAL A 135 -29.59 -22.83 -1.52
CA VAL A 135 -29.44 -24.02 -2.36
C VAL A 135 -28.77 -25.14 -1.56
N SER A 136 -29.24 -26.37 -1.79
CA SER A 136 -28.66 -27.55 -1.18
C SER A 136 -27.32 -27.89 -1.84
N SER A 137 -26.32 -28.20 -1.02
CA SER A 137 -25.01 -28.67 -1.47
C SER A 137 -25.04 -30.11 -2.01
N GLU A 138 -26.15 -30.83 -1.87
CA GLU A 138 -26.30 -32.22 -2.32
C GLU A 138 -26.54 -32.33 -3.83
N TYR A 139 -26.99 -31.24 -4.48
CA TYR A 139 -27.37 -31.23 -5.87
C TYR A 139 -26.48 -30.28 -6.67
N ASN A 140 -26.08 -30.71 -7.87
CA ASN A 140 -25.44 -29.81 -8.83
C ASN A 140 -26.53 -28.99 -9.54
N ILE A 141 -26.55 -27.68 -9.30
CA ILE A 141 -27.52 -26.76 -9.88
C ILE A 141 -26.81 -25.94 -10.96
N PRO A 142 -27.03 -26.23 -12.26
CA PRO A 142 -26.28 -25.60 -13.34
C PRO A 142 -26.65 -24.13 -13.54
N GLU A 143 -27.95 -23.81 -13.40
CA GLU A 143 -28.50 -22.48 -13.64
C GLU A 143 -29.67 -22.21 -12.70
N LEU A 144 -29.77 -20.98 -12.22
CA LEU A 144 -30.95 -20.43 -11.55
C LEU A 144 -31.21 -19.04 -12.09
N PHE A 145 -32.48 -18.68 -12.25
CA PHE A 145 -32.82 -17.31 -12.64
C PHE A 145 -33.93 -16.68 -11.80
N TYR A 146 -33.96 -15.35 -11.77
CA TYR A 146 -35.03 -14.57 -11.17
C TYR A 146 -35.55 -13.51 -12.15
N ASP A 147 -36.83 -13.59 -12.48
CA ASP A 147 -37.52 -12.64 -13.35
C ASP A 147 -38.19 -11.54 -12.55
N CYS A 148 -37.56 -10.37 -12.56
CA CYS A 148 -38.07 -9.16 -11.96
C CYS A 148 -38.95 -8.39 -12.97
N ARG A 149 -40.26 -8.33 -12.70
CA ARG A 149 -41.25 -7.69 -13.58
C ARG A 149 -41.50 -6.24 -13.17
N TRP A 150 -41.26 -5.31 -14.09
CA TRP A 150 -41.43 -3.87 -13.88
C TRP A 150 -42.68 -3.35 -14.60
N THR A 151 -43.84 -3.57 -14.01
CA THR A 151 -45.14 -3.34 -14.65
C THR A 151 -45.55 -1.89 -14.83
N LYS A 152 -44.86 -0.93 -14.21
CA LYS A 152 -45.16 0.50 -14.36
C LYS A 152 -44.08 1.18 -15.19
N SER A 153 -44.51 1.96 -16.16
CA SER A 153 -43.64 2.77 -17.02
C SER A 153 -42.82 3.82 -16.25
N GLU A 154 -43.24 4.20 -15.04
CA GLU A 154 -42.53 5.17 -14.18
C GLU A 154 -41.11 4.72 -13.77
N TYR A 155 -40.82 3.42 -13.86
CA TYR A 155 -39.49 2.88 -13.57
C TYR A 155 -38.57 2.87 -14.78
N GLU A 156 -39.11 2.91 -16.00
CA GLU A 156 -38.31 2.89 -17.22
C GLU A 156 -37.45 4.15 -17.32
N GLY A 157 -36.20 3.98 -17.75
CA GLY A 157 -35.18 5.02 -17.80
C GLY A 157 -34.57 5.40 -16.46
N THR A 158 -35.12 4.95 -15.33
CA THR A 158 -34.61 5.32 -14.01
C THR A 158 -33.36 4.49 -13.62
N PRO A 159 -32.39 5.09 -12.93
CA PRO A 159 -31.17 4.41 -12.50
C PRO A 159 -31.40 3.52 -11.27
N PHE A 160 -30.82 2.32 -11.30
CA PHE A 160 -30.86 1.32 -10.24
C PHE A 160 -29.46 0.80 -9.91
N THR A 161 -29.33 0.38 -8.66
CA THR A 161 -28.20 -0.44 -8.19
C THR A 161 -28.69 -1.85 -7.94
N PHE A 162 -27.95 -2.83 -8.44
CA PHE A 162 -28.11 -4.23 -8.09
C PHE A 162 -26.88 -4.69 -7.31
N GLU A 163 -27.10 -5.21 -6.12
CA GLU A 163 -26.05 -5.77 -5.26
C GLU A 163 -26.38 -7.21 -4.96
N TYR A 164 -25.36 -8.06 -4.91
CA TYR A 164 -25.52 -9.42 -4.40
C TYR A 164 -24.35 -9.82 -3.52
N GLU A 165 -24.62 -10.75 -2.63
CA GLU A 165 -23.63 -11.43 -1.80
C GLU A 165 -23.91 -12.93 -1.87
N ALA A 166 -22.95 -13.67 -2.42
CA ALA A 166 -22.94 -15.11 -2.51
C ALA A 166 -22.00 -15.68 -1.46
N GLN A 167 -22.40 -16.78 -0.80
CA GLN A 167 -21.65 -17.38 0.28
C GLN A 167 -21.59 -18.89 0.15
N ASN A 168 -20.45 -19.47 0.48
CA ASN A 168 -20.30 -20.89 0.79
C ASN A 168 -19.64 -21.07 2.16
N ALA A 169 -19.25 -22.29 2.52
CA ALA A 169 -18.66 -22.58 3.82
C ALA A 169 -17.31 -21.87 4.10
N GLN A 170 -16.61 -21.36 3.07
CA GLN A 170 -15.24 -20.83 3.18
C GLN A 170 -15.11 -19.38 2.72
N HIS A 171 -15.95 -18.94 1.80
CA HIS A 171 -15.79 -17.71 1.04
C HIS A 171 -17.11 -16.97 0.89
N THR A 172 -16.98 -15.65 0.81
CA THR A 172 -18.07 -14.71 0.52
C THR A 172 -17.64 -13.86 -0.66
N GLU A 173 -18.45 -13.85 -1.72
CA GLU A 173 -18.33 -12.94 -2.86
C GLU A 173 -19.41 -11.88 -2.76
N ALA A 174 -19.06 -10.61 -2.95
CA ALA A 174 -20.02 -9.53 -3.03
C ALA A 174 -19.75 -8.65 -4.25
N ARG A 175 -20.79 -8.34 -5.01
CA ARG A 175 -20.71 -7.51 -6.22
C ARG A 175 -21.77 -6.42 -6.22
N ARG A 176 -21.48 -5.35 -6.94
CA ARG A 176 -22.36 -4.21 -7.16
C ARG A 176 -22.35 -3.79 -8.62
N TYR A 177 -23.54 -3.65 -9.18
CA TYR A 177 -23.78 -3.20 -10.55
C TYR A 177 -24.70 -1.98 -10.55
N VAL A 178 -24.45 -1.06 -11.47
CA VAL A 178 -25.31 0.10 -11.70
C VAL A 178 -25.83 0.09 -13.12
N MET A 179 -27.11 0.42 -13.30
CA MET A 179 -27.81 0.28 -14.58
C MET A 179 -28.97 1.28 -14.70
N LYS A 180 -29.50 1.44 -15.92
CA LYS A 180 -30.81 2.06 -16.14
C LYS A 180 -31.77 1.00 -16.67
N LEU A 181 -33.01 1.01 -16.19
CA LEU A 181 -34.03 0.17 -16.80
C LEU A 181 -34.31 0.68 -18.21
N PRO A 182 -34.24 -0.17 -19.24
CA PRO A 182 -34.56 0.24 -20.59
C PRO A 182 -36.07 0.33 -20.80
N PHE A 183 -36.50 1.21 -21.69
CA PHE A 183 -37.91 1.35 -22.04
C PHE A 183 -38.37 0.15 -22.86
N TYR A 184 -39.59 -0.34 -22.59
CA TYR A 184 -40.18 -1.41 -23.38
C TYR A 184 -40.19 -1.08 -24.88
N ALA A 185 -40.45 0.18 -25.24
CA ALA A 185 -40.47 0.66 -26.63
C ALA A 185 -39.15 0.42 -27.39
N ASN A 186 -38.01 0.34 -26.68
CA ASN A 186 -36.69 0.11 -27.28
C ASN A 186 -36.32 -1.38 -27.40
N ILE A 187 -37.12 -2.29 -26.85
CA ILE A 187 -36.79 -3.73 -26.81
C ILE A 187 -37.93 -4.65 -27.27
N GLY A 188 -39.12 -4.10 -27.52
CA GLY A 188 -40.33 -4.85 -27.91
C GLY A 188 -40.19 -5.66 -29.20
N GLN A 189 -41.07 -6.65 -29.38
CA GLN A 189 -41.06 -7.57 -30.53
C GLN A 189 -41.24 -6.91 -31.92
N GLY A 190 -41.49 -5.61 -31.99
CA GLY A 190 -41.58 -4.84 -33.24
C GLY A 190 -40.59 -3.67 -33.34
N THR A 191 -39.63 -3.58 -32.43
CA THR A 191 -38.67 -2.48 -32.43
C THR A 191 -37.68 -2.65 -33.58
N GLU A 192 -37.59 -1.65 -34.47
CA GLU A 192 -36.57 -1.62 -35.52
C GLU A 192 -35.17 -1.38 -34.94
N LEU A 193 -34.12 -1.87 -35.62
CA LEU A 193 -32.72 -1.71 -35.20
C LEU A 193 -32.36 -0.25 -34.85
N LYS A 194 -32.86 0.71 -35.64
CA LYS A 194 -32.61 2.15 -35.43
C LYS A 194 -33.16 2.70 -34.10
N ASN A 195 -34.13 2.01 -33.50
CA ASN A 195 -34.78 2.38 -32.24
C ASN A 195 -34.39 1.43 -31.09
N TRP A 196 -33.64 0.37 -31.38
CA TRP A 196 -33.22 -0.61 -30.38
C TRP A 196 -32.05 -0.07 -29.55
N ILE A 197 -32.08 -0.30 -28.23
CA ILE A 197 -31.05 0.17 -27.30
C ILE A 197 -30.50 -1.04 -26.54
N SER A 198 -29.18 -1.21 -26.53
CA SER A 198 -28.51 -2.24 -25.73
C SER A 198 -28.79 -2.04 -24.25
N PHE A 199 -29.17 -3.11 -23.56
CA PHE A 199 -29.19 -3.08 -22.10
C PHE A 199 -27.74 -3.00 -21.59
N LEU A 200 -27.37 -1.87 -20.97
CA LEU A 200 -26.02 -1.55 -20.49
C LEU A 200 -26.03 -1.41 -18.96
N TYR A 201 -25.07 -2.06 -18.32
CA TYR A 201 -24.82 -1.96 -16.90
C TYR A 201 -23.32 -1.99 -16.61
N VAL A 202 -22.92 -1.50 -15.44
CA VAL A 202 -21.52 -1.33 -15.07
C VAL A 202 -21.25 -2.03 -13.75
N ASP A 203 -20.29 -2.92 -13.73
CA ASP A 203 -19.71 -3.50 -12.51
C ASP A 203 -18.83 -2.45 -11.83
N VAL A 204 -19.17 -2.11 -10.59
CA VAL A 204 -18.47 -1.14 -9.74
C VAL A 204 -17.89 -1.81 -8.49
N SER A 205 -17.72 -3.13 -8.52
CA SER A 205 -17.27 -3.93 -7.36
C SER A 205 -15.78 -3.76 -7.07
N GLU A 206 -14.98 -3.54 -8.11
CA GLU A 206 -13.51 -3.56 -8.05
C GLU A 206 -12.90 -2.17 -8.32
N LEU A 207 -13.54 -1.10 -7.83
CA LEU A 207 -12.99 0.25 -7.98
C LEU A 207 -11.50 0.32 -7.56
N PRO A 208 -10.61 0.94 -8.37
CA PRO A 208 -10.90 1.85 -9.50
C PRO A 208 -11.21 1.20 -10.85
N LEU A 209 -11.21 -0.14 -10.97
CA LEU A 209 -11.56 -0.83 -12.21
C LEU A 209 -13.08 -0.87 -12.41
N LEU A 210 -13.56 -0.24 -13.48
CA LEU A 210 -14.95 -0.29 -13.90
C LEU A 210 -15.10 -1.28 -15.05
N THR A 211 -16.11 -2.16 -15.02
CA THR A 211 -16.38 -3.07 -16.14
C THR A 211 -17.78 -2.85 -16.69
N ALA A 212 -17.86 -2.21 -17.86
CA ALA A 212 -19.11 -2.07 -18.58
C ALA A 212 -19.49 -3.39 -19.24
N LYS A 213 -20.75 -3.78 -19.13
CA LYS A 213 -21.34 -5.00 -19.68
C LYS A 213 -22.62 -4.65 -20.43
N TRP A 214 -22.80 -5.21 -21.61
CA TRP A 214 -24.02 -4.96 -22.36
C TRP A 214 -24.52 -6.18 -23.11
N GLN A 215 -25.84 -6.25 -23.22
CA GLN A 215 -26.54 -7.26 -23.99
C GLN A 215 -26.38 -6.98 -25.49
N GLN A 216 -25.97 -7.99 -26.25
CA GLN A 216 -25.94 -7.91 -27.71
C GLN A 216 -27.34 -7.80 -28.30
N ALA A 217 -27.40 -7.22 -29.48
CA ALA A 217 -28.63 -7.10 -30.25
C ALA A 217 -29.09 -8.50 -30.66
N PRO A 218 -30.41 -8.75 -30.70
CA PRO A 218 -30.94 -9.99 -31.23
C PRO A 218 -30.34 -10.36 -32.60
N SER A 219 -30.05 -11.64 -32.79
CA SER A 219 -29.36 -12.16 -33.99
C SER A 219 -30.07 -11.81 -35.31
N HIS A 220 -31.39 -11.63 -35.28
CA HIS A 220 -32.18 -11.24 -36.45
C HIS A 220 -31.83 -9.85 -37.00
N PHE A 221 -31.16 -8.98 -36.22
CA PHE A 221 -30.67 -7.70 -36.71
C PHE A 221 -29.32 -7.79 -37.45
N GLY A 222 -28.60 -8.92 -37.34
CA GLY A 222 -27.31 -9.11 -38.02
C GLY A 222 -26.21 -8.13 -37.57
N VAL A 223 -26.24 -7.68 -36.32
CA VAL A 223 -25.33 -6.66 -35.78
C VAL A 223 -23.96 -7.25 -35.48
N GLN A 224 -22.90 -6.62 -35.98
CA GLN A 224 -21.53 -7.11 -35.83
C GLN A 224 -20.61 -6.17 -35.06
N LYS A 225 -20.94 -4.88 -34.92
CA LYS A 225 -20.03 -3.88 -34.36
C LYS A 225 -20.73 -2.96 -33.37
N TYR A 226 -20.06 -2.74 -32.25
CA TYR A 226 -20.45 -1.82 -31.20
C TYR A 226 -19.37 -0.77 -31.05
N ARG A 227 -19.75 0.51 -30.88
CA ARG A 227 -18.83 1.54 -30.40
C ARG A 227 -19.12 1.76 -28.92
N LEU A 228 -18.08 1.60 -28.12
CA LEU A 228 -18.08 1.89 -26.70
C LEU A 228 -17.28 3.18 -26.46
N GLN A 229 -17.82 4.10 -25.68
CA GLN A 229 -17.16 5.33 -25.29
C GLN A 229 -17.23 5.50 -23.77
N VAL A 230 -16.13 5.97 -23.19
CA VAL A 230 -16.03 6.28 -21.77
C VAL A 230 -15.88 7.78 -21.62
N PHE A 231 -16.75 8.37 -20.83
CA PHE A 231 -16.74 9.79 -20.54
C PHE A 231 -16.50 10.03 -19.06
N ARG A 232 -15.72 11.07 -18.76
CA ARG A 232 -15.46 11.54 -17.40
C ARG A 232 -15.91 12.98 -17.27
N ARG A 233 -16.71 13.26 -16.24
CA ARG A 233 -16.99 14.62 -15.78
C ARG A 233 -16.03 14.96 -14.64
N GLY A 234 -15.14 15.92 -14.88
CA GLY A 234 -14.22 16.44 -13.87
C GLY A 234 -14.89 17.48 -12.96
N GLU A 235 -14.10 18.09 -12.06
CA GLU A 235 -14.58 19.18 -11.18
C GLU A 235 -15.04 20.41 -11.98
N ASP A 236 -14.38 20.68 -13.11
CA ASP A 236 -14.71 21.77 -14.04
C ASP A 236 -16.05 21.56 -14.77
N SER A 237 -16.77 20.47 -14.46
CA SER A 237 -18.04 20.05 -15.09
C SER A 237 -17.97 19.77 -16.59
N GLU A 238 -16.80 19.96 -17.22
CA GLU A 238 -16.53 19.53 -18.58
C GLU A 238 -16.55 18.00 -18.67
N ILE A 239 -17.20 17.51 -19.73
CA ILE A 239 -17.29 16.08 -20.04
C ILE A 239 -16.20 15.77 -21.06
N ASN A 240 -15.22 14.98 -20.64
CA ASN A 240 -14.09 14.56 -21.46
C ASN A 240 -14.30 13.12 -21.95
N LEU A 241 -13.96 12.87 -23.22
CA LEU A 241 -13.89 11.52 -23.77
C LEU A 241 -12.55 10.91 -23.35
N GLU A 242 -12.59 9.87 -22.53
CA GLU A 242 -11.39 9.20 -22.00
C GLU A 242 -10.99 7.99 -22.86
N ALA A 243 -11.96 7.26 -23.39
CA ALA A 243 -11.72 6.12 -24.25
C ALA A 243 -12.82 5.96 -25.30
N SER A 244 -12.45 5.40 -26.46
CA SER A 244 -13.39 5.00 -27.51
C SER A 244 -12.87 3.74 -28.18
N GLU A 245 -13.64 2.65 -28.13
CA GLU A 245 -13.30 1.37 -28.72
C GLU A 245 -14.42 0.87 -29.63
N VAL A 246 -14.05 0.10 -30.67
CA VAL A 246 -15.00 -0.64 -31.50
C VAL A 246 -14.88 -2.13 -31.19
N VAL A 247 -15.91 -2.69 -30.59
CA VAL A 247 -15.99 -4.09 -30.17
C VAL A 247 -16.79 -4.89 -31.18
N GLN A 248 -16.29 -6.07 -31.57
CA GLN A 248 -17.02 -6.98 -32.45
C GLN A 248 -18.04 -7.79 -31.64
N GLY A 249 -19.27 -7.90 -32.15
CA GLY A 249 -20.27 -8.84 -31.66
C GLY A 249 -19.94 -10.26 -32.13
N ASN A 250 -20.24 -11.25 -31.30
CA ASN A 250 -19.91 -12.66 -31.56
C ASN A 250 -21.11 -13.49 -32.04
N ASN A 251 -22.24 -12.88 -32.46
CA ASN A 251 -23.45 -13.52 -32.99
C ASN A 251 -24.13 -14.58 -32.10
N GLU A 252 -23.55 -14.95 -30.97
CA GLU A 252 -24.02 -16.01 -30.07
C GLU A 252 -24.93 -15.48 -28.95
N GLY A 253 -25.37 -14.22 -29.02
CA GLY A 253 -26.29 -13.63 -28.04
C GLY A 253 -25.69 -13.49 -26.64
N HIS A 254 -24.36 -13.57 -26.53
CA HIS A 254 -23.64 -13.41 -25.28
C HIS A 254 -23.57 -11.94 -24.85
N GLU A 255 -23.30 -11.74 -23.57
CA GLU A 255 -22.92 -10.44 -23.04
C GLU A 255 -21.53 -10.03 -23.55
N LEU A 256 -21.36 -8.76 -23.90
CA LEU A 256 -20.04 -8.18 -24.16
C LEU A 256 -19.60 -7.38 -22.93
N SER A 257 -18.29 -7.27 -22.75
CA SER A 257 -17.72 -6.53 -21.62
C SER A 257 -16.48 -5.73 -22.02
N PHE A 258 -16.24 -4.64 -21.31
CA PHE A 258 -15.06 -3.81 -21.43
C PHE A 258 -14.68 -3.25 -20.06
N SER A 259 -13.42 -3.42 -19.69
CA SER A 259 -12.87 -2.93 -18.43
C SER A 259 -12.04 -1.67 -18.65
N PHE A 260 -12.25 -0.67 -17.80
CA PHE A 260 -11.57 0.61 -17.82
C PHE A 260 -11.03 0.94 -16.44
N ASP A 261 -9.73 1.19 -16.34
CA ASP A 261 -9.10 1.65 -15.10
C ASP A 261 -9.24 3.17 -14.99
N THR A 262 -9.90 3.62 -13.94
CA THR A 262 -10.12 5.05 -13.69
C THR A 262 -8.95 5.72 -12.97
N PHE A 263 -7.96 4.95 -12.50
CA PHE A 263 -6.78 5.51 -11.85
C PHE A 263 -5.85 6.22 -12.86
N PRO A 264 -5.29 7.40 -12.53
CA PRO A 264 -5.38 8.13 -11.26
C PRO A 264 -6.48 9.20 -11.20
N ALA A 265 -7.34 9.30 -12.20
CA ALA A 265 -8.27 10.41 -12.35
C ALA A 265 -9.59 10.21 -11.57
N SER A 266 -9.91 11.13 -10.68
CA SER A 266 -11.24 11.21 -10.07
C SER A 266 -12.25 11.94 -10.97
N GLY A 267 -13.52 11.65 -10.74
CA GLY A 267 -14.64 12.27 -11.46
C GLY A 267 -15.85 11.34 -11.54
N ASP A 268 -16.90 11.81 -12.20
CA ASP A 268 -18.07 10.99 -12.49
C ASP A 268 -17.91 10.35 -13.87
N TYR A 269 -17.83 9.02 -13.90
CA TYR A 269 -17.65 8.27 -15.14
C TYR A 269 -18.97 7.72 -15.65
N HIS A 270 -19.18 7.73 -16.97
CA HIS A 270 -20.27 6.97 -17.58
C HIS A 270 -19.82 6.34 -18.89
N PHE A 271 -20.53 5.29 -19.26
CA PHE A 271 -20.27 4.51 -20.46
C PHE A 271 -21.42 4.73 -21.45
N GLU A 272 -21.05 4.85 -22.71
CA GLU A 272 -21.99 4.91 -23.83
C GLU A 272 -21.72 3.79 -24.81
N VAL A 273 -22.76 3.03 -25.17
CA VAL A 273 -22.71 1.96 -26.16
C VAL A 273 -23.69 2.25 -27.27
N CYS A 274 -23.24 2.19 -28.52
CA CYS A 274 -24.11 2.25 -29.69
C CYS A 274 -23.72 1.19 -30.72
N ILE A 275 -24.70 0.79 -31.53
CA ILE A 275 -24.47 -0.12 -32.65
C ILE A 275 -24.00 0.67 -33.85
N LEU A 276 -23.00 0.11 -34.55
CA LEU A 276 -22.56 0.61 -35.85
C LEU A 276 -23.21 -0.22 -36.96
N SER A 277 -24.07 0.41 -37.74
CA SER A 277 -24.81 -0.25 -38.83
C SER A 277 -25.28 0.77 -39.87
N ASP A 278 -25.23 0.39 -41.14
CA ASP A 278 -25.73 1.20 -42.25
C ASP A 278 -27.25 1.40 -42.21
N ASN A 279 -27.96 0.55 -41.45
CA ASN A 279 -29.40 0.65 -41.23
C ASN A 279 -29.78 1.78 -40.23
N CYS A 280 -28.79 2.51 -39.71
CA CYS A 280 -28.97 3.57 -38.73
C CYS A 280 -28.52 4.92 -39.28
N THR A 281 -29.05 6.01 -38.71
CA THR A 281 -28.75 7.38 -39.15
C THR A 281 -27.26 7.67 -39.03
N ASN A 282 -26.59 8.05 -40.13
CA ASN A 282 -25.15 8.29 -40.18
C ASN A 282 -24.29 7.09 -39.71
N GLY A 283 -24.80 5.86 -39.86
CA GLY A 283 -24.08 4.64 -39.47
C GLY A 283 -24.09 4.35 -37.96
N VAL A 284 -24.82 5.13 -37.15
CA VAL A 284 -24.85 5.01 -35.68
C VAL A 284 -26.30 4.91 -35.19
N CYS A 285 -26.62 3.84 -34.46
CA CYS A 285 -27.94 3.64 -33.86
C CYS A 285 -28.09 4.39 -32.54
N GLN A 286 -29.21 4.19 -31.84
CA GLN A 286 -29.43 4.81 -30.53
C GLN A 286 -28.33 4.46 -29.52
N VAL A 287 -28.00 5.45 -28.68
CA VAL A 287 -26.95 5.34 -27.67
C VAL A 287 -27.56 4.88 -26.35
N SER A 288 -27.04 3.79 -25.82
CA SER A 288 -27.29 3.36 -24.44
C SER A 288 -26.28 4.03 -23.52
N ARG A 289 -26.76 4.75 -22.50
CA ARG A 289 -25.91 5.48 -21.55
C ARG A 289 -26.11 4.96 -20.12
N SER A 290 -25.02 4.54 -19.47
CA SER A 290 -25.05 4.12 -18.06
C SER A 290 -25.43 5.27 -17.12
N PRO A 291 -25.79 4.98 -15.86
CA PRO A 291 -25.76 5.99 -14.80
C PRO A 291 -24.34 6.57 -14.62
N ASP A 292 -24.26 7.79 -14.08
CA ASP A 292 -22.98 8.40 -13.71
C ASP A 292 -22.43 7.68 -12.44
N VAL A 293 -21.19 7.22 -12.50
CA VAL A 293 -20.49 6.47 -11.45
C VAL A 293 -19.46 7.38 -10.79
N PRO A 294 -19.67 7.80 -9.54
CA PRO A 294 -18.74 8.68 -8.85
C PRO A 294 -17.50 7.92 -8.42
N VAL A 295 -16.36 8.22 -9.05
CA VAL A 295 -15.06 7.70 -8.66
C VAL A 295 -14.29 8.80 -7.95
N ARG A 296 -14.18 8.67 -6.63
CA ARG A 296 -13.41 9.61 -5.81
C ARG A 296 -11.97 9.12 -5.71
N GLY A 297 -11.04 10.08 -5.79
CA GLY A 297 -9.62 9.79 -5.86
C GLY A 297 -9.18 8.84 -4.76
N PHE A 298 -8.57 7.74 -5.16
CA PHE A 298 -7.88 6.81 -4.28
C PHE A 298 -6.53 7.40 -3.87
N ILE A 299 -6.53 8.54 -3.17
CA ILE A 299 -5.41 8.78 -2.25
C ILE A 299 -5.61 7.75 -1.16
N THR A 300 -5.08 6.55 -1.40
CA THR A 300 -5.15 5.43 -0.48
C THR A 300 -4.76 5.96 0.89
N ARG A 301 -5.55 5.65 1.92
CA ARG A 301 -5.23 5.99 3.32
C ARG A 301 -3.78 5.60 3.65
N THR A 302 -3.26 4.60 2.96
CA THR A 302 -1.87 4.15 2.92
C THR A 302 -0.85 5.20 2.46
N LEU A 303 -1.11 5.98 1.39
CA LEU A 303 -0.22 7.06 0.96
C LEU A 303 -0.18 8.20 1.99
N ILE A 304 -1.34 8.59 2.55
CA ILE A 304 -1.40 9.59 3.62
C ILE A 304 -0.68 9.07 4.87
N ALA A 305 -0.91 7.81 5.26
CA ALA A 305 -0.23 7.17 6.37
C ALA A 305 1.29 7.05 6.13
N ALA A 306 1.73 6.79 4.89
CA ALA A 306 3.13 6.75 4.52
C ALA A 306 3.77 8.14 4.58
N VAL A 307 3.09 9.19 4.11
CA VAL A 307 3.56 10.58 4.20
C VAL A 307 3.66 10.99 5.68
N ILE A 308 2.63 10.75 6.48
CA ILE A 308 2.64 11.06 7.92
C ILE A 308 3.73 10.24 8.63
N GLY A 309 3.87 8.96 8.28
CA GLY A 309 4.91 8.08 8.80
C GLY A 309 6.31 8.60 8.48
N CYS A 310 6.58 9.01 7.25
CA CYS A 310 7.85 9.62 6.85
C CYS A 310 8.11 10.94 7.56
N VAL A 311 7.10 11.81 7.69
CA VAL A 311 7.21 13.09 8.40
C VAL A 311 7.52 12.90 9.89
N ILE A 312 7.14 11.79 10.51
CA ILE A 312 7.49 11.48 11.90
C ILE A 312 8.84 10.75 11.99
N LEU A 313 9.04 9.72 11.16
CA LEU A 313 10.21 8.83 11.23
C LEU A 313 11.51 9.55 10.82
N ILE A 314 11.48 10.43 9.82
CA ILE A 314 12.67 11.17 9.37
C ILE A 314 13.22 12.08 10.49
N PRO A 315 12.43 12.97 11.13
CA PRO A 315 12.94 13.77 12.24
C PRO A 315 13.34 12.93 13.45
N LEU A 316 12.66 11.81 13.73
CA LEU A 316 13.07 10.88 14.80
C LEU A 316 14.44 10.26 14.50
N PHE A 317 14.66 9.82 13.26
CA PHE A 317 15.94 9.27 12.81
C PHE A 317 17.04 10.34 12.86
N LEU A 318 16.77 11.55 12.38
CA LEU A 318 17.70 12.68 12.46
C LEU A 318 18.02 13.07 13.92
N PHE A 319 17.02 13.00 14.81
CA PHE A 319 17.22 13.25 16.24
C PHE A 319 18.10 12.18 16.89
N VAL A 320 17.88 10.91 16.56
CA VAL A 320 18.75 9.82 17.02
C VAL A 320 20.18 10.01 16.50
N LEU A 321 20.36 10.34 15.21
CA LEU A 321 21.68 10.64 14.65
C LEU A 321 22.34 11.86 15.30
N TRP A 322 21.56 12.90 15.61
CA TRP A 322 22.05 14.08 16.30
C TRP A 322 22.48 13.76 17.74
N MET A 323 21.70 12.96 18.47
CA MET A 323 22.05 12.46 19.80
C MET A 323 23.29 11.57 19.74
N TRP A 324 23.39 10.70 18.73
CA TRP A 324 24.55 9.85 18.51
C TRP A 324 25.80 10.68 18.23
N LYS A 325 25.72 11.69 17.35
CA LYS A 325 26.81 12.64 17.08
C LYS A 325 27.19 13.46 18.32
N ARG A 326 26.23 13.76 19.20
CA ARG A 326 26.50 14.48 20.46
C ARG A 326 27.21 13.60 21.49
N GLN A 327 26.92 12.30 21.52
CA GLN A 327 27.60 11.33 22.38
C GLN A 327 28.97 10.93 21.83
N PHE A 328 29.12 10.83 20.50
CA PHE A 328 30.39 10.65 19.81
C PHE A 328 30.90 12.01 19.30
N LYS A 329 31.19 12.91 20.24
CA LYS A 329 32.18 13.95 19.90
C LYS A 329 33.51 13.22 19.70
N PRO A 330 34.20 13.37 18.55
CA PRO A 330 35.60 12.98 18.51
C PRO A 330 36.29 13.74 19.64
N LEU A 331 37.13 13.05 20.42
CA LEU A 331 38.08 13.70 21.32
C LEU A 331 39.09 14.49 20.44
N THR A 332 38.66 15.60 19.86
CA THR A 332 39.57 16.65 19.41
C THR A 332 39.87 17.51 20.63
N GLY A 333 40.63 16.94 21.56
CA GLY A 333 41.51 17.70 22.43
C GLY A 333 42.91 17.55 21.84
N ASP A 334 43.64 18.65 21.67
CA ASP A 334 45.07 18.60 21.37
C ASP A 334 45.74 17.66 22.38
N VAL A 335 46.10 16.46 21.93
CA VAL A 335 46.94 15.56 22.71
C VAL A 335 48.32 16.18 22.67
N LYS A 336 48.66 16.95 23.72
CA LYS A 336 50.04 17.41 23.93
C LYS A 336 50.93 16.17 23.94
N LEU A 337 51.75 15.99 22.90
CA LEU A 337 52.69 14.87 22.85
C LEU A 337 53.67 15.02 24.01
N PRO A 338 54.02 13.93 24.73
CA PRO A 338 55.00 14.00 25.80
C PRO A 338 56.37 14.39 25.21
N VAL A 339 57.02 15.39 25.81
CA VAL A 339 58.35 15.85 25.39
C VAL A 339 59.42 15.14 26.23
N VAL A 340 60.37 14.47 25.59
CA VAL A 340 61.43 13.70 26.27
C VAL A 340 62.79 14.26 25.91
N LEU A 341 63.56 14.73 26.89
CA LEU A 341 64.96 15.15 26.69
C LEU A 341 65.91 13.97 26.86
N ILE A 342 66.77 13.72 25.88
CA ILE A 342 67.72 12.60 25.87
C ILE A 342 69.13 13.11 26.21
N ILE A 343 69.73 12.54 27.25
CA ILE A 343 71.08 12.86 27.72
C ILE A 343 71.93 11.60 27.61
N TYR A 344 73.07 11.70 26.93
CA TYR A 344 74.04 10.61 26.76
C TYR A 344 75.46 11.18 26.76
N SER A 345 76.44 10.36 27.09
CA SER A 345 77.85 10.73 26.96
C SER A 345 78.38 10.28 25.59
N PRO A 346 78.96 11.17 24.76
CA PRO A 346 79.50 10.77 23.46
C PRO A 346 80.80 9.99 23.64
N SER A 347 80.72 8.68 23.90
CA SER A 347 81.89 7.82 24.16
C SER A 347 82.41 7.08 22.92
N GLN A 348 81.55 6.72 21.98
CA GLN A 348 81.89 6.03 20.72
C GLN A 348 80.94 6.45 19.59
N ALA A 349 81.43 6.48 18.35
CA ALA A 349 80.62 6.87 17.18
C ALA A 349 79.44 5.90 16.90
N SER A 350 79.60 4.61 17.20
CA SER A 350 78.54 3.60 17.11
C SER A 350 77.41 3.86 18.12
N HIS A 351 77.77 4.26 19.34
CA HIS A 351 76.81 4.62 20.38
C HIS A 351 76.02 5.88 19.99
N ILE A 352 76.70 6.90 19.48
CA ILE A 352 76.07 8.13 18.96
C ILE A 352 75.02 7.79 17.87
N LYS A 353 75.39 6.97 16.87
CA LYS A 353 74.45 6.56 15.82
C LYS A 353 73.23 5.82 16.37
N SER A 354 73.43 4.99 17.41
CA SER A 354 72.34 4.25 18.06
C SER A 354 71.38 5.18 18.80
N VAL A 355 71.92 6.21 19.50
CA VAL A 355 71.10 7.22 20.18
C VAL A 355 70.32 8.07 19.18
N VAL A 356 70.92 8.45 18.05
CA VAL A 356 70.22 9.17 16.97
C VAL A 356 69.07 8.33 16.40
N ALA A 357 69.32 7.05 16.07
CA ALA A 357 68.29 6.16 15.57
C ALA A 357 67.15 5.92 16.58
N LEU A 358 67.48 5.85 17.88
CA LEU A 358 66.48 5.78 18.95
C LEU A 358 65.60 7.04 18.99
N THR A 359 66.19 8.23 18.86
CA THR A 359 65.45 9.50 18.81
C THR A 359 64.49 9.56 17.62
N GLU A 360 64.95 9.15 16.43
CA GLU A 360 64.09 9.08 15.24
C GLU A 360 62.96 8.06 15.41
N TYR A 361 63.24 6.91 16.03
CA TYR A 361 62.22 5.91 16.33
C TYR A 361 61.15 6.47 17.29
N LEU A 362 61.55 7.18 18.34
CA LEU A 362 60.62 7.80 19.28
C LEU A 362 59.73 8.86 18.61
N ARG A 363 60.31 9.69 17.72
CA ARG A 363 59.57 10.70 16.97
C ARG A 363 58.60 10.09 15.96
N ASN A 364 59.07 9.13 15.15
CA ASN A 364 58.32 8.62 14.00
C ASN A 364 57.35 7.49 14.34
N HIS A 365 57.63 6.69 15.37
CA HIS A 365 56.86 5.48 15.68
C HIS A 365 56.20 5.50 17.06
N CYS A 366 56.67 6.31 18.01
CA CYS A 366 56.09 6.38 19.35
C CYS A 366 55.26 7.62 19.62
N PHE A 367 55.16 8.56 18.66
CA PHE A 367 54.47 9.84 18.85
C PHE A 367 54.96 10.56 20.13
N VAL A 368 56.28 10.68 20.26
CA VAL A 368 56.96 11.38 21.37
C VAL A 368 57.84 12.48 20.79
N GLU A 369 57.80 13.67 21.36
CA GLU A 369 58.72 14.73 20.98
C GLU A 369 60.05 14.53 21.71
N ALA A 370 60.95 13.73 21.13
CA ALA A 370 62.27 13.46 21.69
C ALA A 370 63.27 14.57 21.32
N LEU A 371 63.88 15.25 22.29
CA LEU A 371 64.89 16.30 22.11
C LEU A 371 66.30 15.71 22.24
N LEU A 372 67.16 15.93 21.24
CA LEU A 372 68.53 15.43 21.16
C LEU A 372 69.51 16.51 20.69
N ASP A 373 70.62 16.65 21.40
CA ASP A 373 71.63 17.69 21.18
C ASP A 373 72.18 17.75 19.74
N GLN A 374 72.53 16.61 19.15
CA GLN A 374 73.12 16.53 17.81
C GLN A 374 72.17 16.88 16.68
N LEU A 375 70.86 16.69 16.89
CA LEU A 375 69.85 16.96 15.88
C LEU A 375 69.29 18.38 16.04
N ASP A 376 69.07 18.83 17.28
CA ASP A 376 68.27 20.02 17.52
C ASP A 376 69.11 21.29 17.82
N ILE A 377 70.36 21.17 18.27
CA ILE A 377 71.23 22.36 18.46
C ILE A 377 71.53 23.06 17.12
N PRO A 378 71.89 22.36 16.03
CA PRO A 378 72.17 23.00 14.74
C PRO A 378 70.97 23.78 14.18
N ASP A 379 69.77 23.29 14.47
CA ASP A 379 68.49 23.83 14.00
C ASP A 379 67.87 24.85 14.98
N SER A 380 68.46 25.00 16.18
CA SER A 380 68.02 26.00 17.15
C SER A 380 68.39 27.43 16.73
N GLU A 381 67.58 28.41 17.16
CA GLU A 381 67.76 29.82 16.80
C GLU A 381 69.12 30.37 17.29
N THR A 382 69.54 29.97 18.49
CA THR A 382 70.77 30.47 19.13
C THR A 382 72.01 29.67 18.74
N LYS A 383 71.84 28.40 18.36
CA LYS A 383 72.93 27.43 18.11
C LYS A 383 73.92 27.29 19.28
N ASP A 384 73.55 27.80 20.46
CA ASP A 384 74.36 27.74 21.67
C ASP A 384 73.92 26.52 22.51
N PRO A 385 74.81 25.55 22.73
CA PRO A 385 74.51 24.36 23.51
C PRO A 385 74.01 24.66 24.93
N PHE A 386 74.47 25.73 25.57
CA PHE A 386 74.06 26.06 26.94
C PHE A 386 72.65 26.63 27.00
N MET A 387 72.33 27.55 26.08
CA MET A 387 70.98 28.13 25.97
C MET A 387 69.95 27.09 25.54
N TRP A 388 70.28 26.28 24.53
CA TRP A 388 69.44 25.19 24.07
C TRP A 388 69.18 24.17 25.18
N CYS A 389 70.21 23.78 25.94
CA CYS A 389 70.06 22.82 27.03
C CYS A 389 69.07 23.34 28.09
N ASN A 390 69.16 24.61 28.48
CA ASN A 390 68.25 25.20 29.47
C ASN A 390 66.80 25.26 28.95
N GLU A 391 66.61 25.63 27.69
CA GLU A 391 65.30 25.64 27.04
C GLU A 391 64.71 24.22 26.96
N ALA A 392 65.50 23.25 26.50
CA ALA A 392 65.11 21.85 26.39
C ALA A 392 64.70 21.25 27.75
N PHE A 393 65.44 21.56 28.82
CA PHE A 393 65.06 21.18 30.18
C PHE A 393 63.78 21.84 30.67
N SER A 394 63.52 23.09 30.29
CA SER A 394 62.30 23.80 30.67
C SER A 394 61.05 23.25 29.96
N ARG A 395 61.24 22.71 28.75
CA ARG A 395 60.18 22.20 27.88
C ARG A 395 59.87 20.71 28.11
N ALA A 396 60.87 19.93 28.50
CA ALA A 396 60.75 18.48 28.64
C ALA A 396 59.80 18.05 29.76
N ASP A 397 58.86 17.15 29.45
CA ASP A 397 58.00 16.50 30.42
C ASP A 397 58.75 15.33 31.12
N PHE A 398 59.68 14.68 30.41
CA PHE A 398 60.54 13.60 30.92
C PHE A 398 61.99 13.76 30.50
N VAL A 399 62.92 13.20 31.28
CA VAL A 399 64.35 13.16 30.96
C VAL A 399 64.81 11.70 30.92
N MET A 400 65.35 11.29 29.78
CA MET A 400 65.95 9.98 29.57
C MET A 400 67.47 10.09 29.63
N VAL A 401 68.09 9.41 30.58
CA VAL A 401 69.55 9.33 30.69
C VAL A 401 69.99 7.98 30.14
N VAL A 402 70.73 8.00 29.05
CA VAL A 402 71.27 6.81 28.37
C VAL A 402 72.69 6.58 28.88
N SER A 403 72.90 5.43 29.53
CA SER A 403 74.23 5.06 30.01
C SER A 403 75.13 4.67 28.84
N SER A 404 76.20 5.43 28.64
CA SER A 404 77.13 5.19 27.55
C SER A 404 78.22 4.18 27.94
N PRO A 405 78.71 3.34 27.00
CA PRO A 405 79.78 2.39 27.29
C PRO A 405 81.08 3.11 27.69
N PRO A 406 81.98 2.45 28.44
CA PRO A 406 83.22 3.05 28.92
C PRO A 406 84.06 3.61 27.76
N LYS A 407 84.70 4.75 27.99
CA LYS A 407 85.54 5.44 27.00
C LYS A 407 86.72 4.54 26.61
N CYS A 408 86.61 3.85 25.48
CA CYS A 408 87.72 3.14 24.87
C CYS A 408 88.01 3.76 23.51
N CYS A 409 89.23 4.30 23.38
CA CYS A 409 89.81 4.86 22.16
C CYS A 409 89.16 6.16 21.66
N SER A 410 90.01 7.13 21.35
CA SER A 410 89.71 8.56 21.17
C SER A 410 88.89 8.88 19.92
N GLN A 411 87.56 8.90 20.05
CA GLN A 411 86.69 9.68 19.17
C GLN A 411 85.72 10.50 20.03
N GLU A 412 85.89 11.81 20.00
CA GLU A 412 85.10 12.76 20.76
C GLU A 412 83.91 13.23 19.92
N GLY A 413 82.73 13.34 20.56
CA GLY A 413 81.54 13.90 19.92
C GLY A 413 81.70 15.38 19.56
N ILE A 414 80.83 15.85 18.65
CA ILE A 414 80.86 17.20 18.09
C ILE A 414 80.74 18.29 19.18
N PHE A 415 80.01 18.01 20.26
CA PHE A 415 79.89 18.89 21.41
C PHE A 415 80.52 18.25 22.66
N ARG A 416 81.57 18.89 23.20
CA ARG A 416 82.27 18.39 24.40
C ARG A 416 81.56 18.86 25.68
N ASN A 417 81.41 17.95 26.65
CA ASN A 417 80.92 18.21 28.02
C ASN A 417 79.45 18.66 28.16
N VAL A 418 78.65 18.57 27.10
CA VAL A 418 77.20 18.88 27.17
C VAL A 418 76.48 17.91 28.11
N ASP A 419 76.89 16.64 28.11
CA ASP A 419 76.45 15.62 29.05
C ASP A 419 76.72 16.01 30.52
N VAL A 420 77.91 16.53 30.82
CA VAL A 420 78.28 16.98 32.17
C VAL A 420 77.45 18.19 32.60
N VAL A 421 77.19 19.13 31.69
CA VAL A 421 76.38 20.32 31.95
C VAL A 421 74.91 19.94 32.14
N ALA A 422 74.37 19.09 31.27
CA ALA A 422 73.00 18.61 31.34
C ALA A 422 72.76 17.79 32.63
N LEU A 423 73.71 16.94 33.03
CA LEU A 423 73.63 16.20 34.30
C LEU A 423 73.72 17.11 35.52
N ARG A 424 74.47 18.22 35.45
CA ARG A 424 74.52 19.22 36.53
C ARG A 424 73.18 19.95 36.65
N PHE A 425 72.60 20.41 35.53
CA PHE A 425 71.27 21.01 35.52
C PHE A 425 70.19 20.04 35.99
N PHE A 426 70.25 18.79 35.54
CA PHE A 426 69.35 17.73 36.00
C PHE A 426 69.43 17.55 37.53
N LYS A 427 70.64 17.47 38.10
CA LYS A 427 70.85 17.38 39.55
C LYS A 427 70.26 18.58 40.31
N GLU A 428 70.45 19.78 39.79
CA GLU A 428 69.89 21.01 40.40
C GLU A 428 68.36 21.06 40.32
N GLN A 429 67.76 20.61 39.23
CA GLN A 429 66.30 20.57 39.05
C GLN A 429 65.65 19.44 39.86
N PHE A 430 66.33 18.28 40.00
CA PHE A 430 65.89 17.20 40.89
C PHE A 430 65.88 17.62 42.35
N SER A 431 66.90 18.37 42.79
CA SER A 431 66.97 18.91 44.15
C SER A 431 65.84 19.90 44.49
N LYS A 432 65.16 20.46 43.47
CA LYS A 432 64.07 21.44 43.62
C LYS A 432 62.66 20.84 43.42
N GLN A 433 62.54 19.50 43.34
CA GLN A 433 61.28 18.74 43.20
C GLN A 433 60.32 19.25 42.09
N LYS A 434 60.82 19.51 40.88
CA LYS A 434 59.97 19.87 39.71
C LYS A 434 59.77 18.76 38.67
N ILE A 435 60.45 17.61 38.78
CA ILE A 435 60.41 16.54 37.78
C ILE A 435 59.57 15.36 38.31
N LYS A 436 58.58 14.90 37.53
CA LYS A 436 57.60 13.88 37.96
C LYS A 436 58.03 12.42 37.71
N GLY A 437 59.17 12.17 37.07
CA GLY A 437 59.76 10.83 36.92
C GLY A 437 61.05 10.85 36.11
N ALA A 438 61.99 9.95 36.44
CA ALA A 438 63.23 9.73 35.70
C ALA A 438 63.36 8.24 35.36
N LEU A 439 63.72 7.94 34.11
CA LEU A 439 63.95 6.58 33.65
C LEU A 439 65.43 6.43 33.26
N CYS A 440 66.14 5.56 33.97
CA CYS A 440 67.51 5.19 33.64
C CYS A 440 67.48 3.89 32.83
N LEU A 441 67.92 3.94 31.58
CA LEU A 441 68.13 2.76 30.75
C LEU A 441 69.62 2.43 30.74
N ALA A 442 69.97 1.31 31.36
CA ALA A 442 71.29 0.70 31.21
C ALA A 442 71.25 -0.19 29.95
N THR A 443 72.07 0.14 28.96
CA THR A 443 72.36 -0.73 27.82
C THR A 443 73.70 -1.40 28.00
#